data_AF-A0A7C4JQR1-F1
#
_entry.id   AF-A0A7C4JQR1-F1
#
_cell.length_a   1.000
_cell.length_b   1.000
_cell.length_c   1.000
_cell.angle_alpha   90.00
_cell.angle_beta   90.00
_cell.angle_gamma   90.00
#
_symmetry.space_group_name_H-M   'P 1'
#
loop_
_entity.id
_entity.type
_entity.pdbx_description
1 polymer ?
#
loop_
_entity_poly.entity_id
_entity_poly.type
_entity_poly.pdbx_seq_one_letter_code
_entity_poly.pdbx_strand_id
1 'polypeptide(L)'
;MKQHLILHFQKKLESFLKTLSPREEKIIRLRFGIGEREAYTLEEVGNKFGVTKERVRQIESMALRKLKHPNRIKLLKNFLIYGS
;
A
#
# COMPACT_ATOMS: atom_id res chain seq x y z
N MET A 1 20.12 -11.39 -8.49
CA MET A 1 19.35 -11.81 -7.29
C MET A 1 18.26 -10.82 -6.85
N LYS A 2 18.48 -9.49 -6.85
CA LYS A 2 17.46 -8.50 -6.42
C LYS A 2 16.17 -8.47 -7.27
N GLN A 3 16.25 -8.67 -8.60
CA GLN A 3 15.08 -8.60 -9.50
C GLN A 3 13.97 -9.61 -9.15
N HIS A 4 14.35 -10.84 -8.76
CA HIS A 4 13.41 -11.94 -8.49
C HIS A 4 12.60 -11.72 -7.21
N LEU A 5 13.21 -11.09 -6.20
CA LEU A 5 12.55 -10.74 -4.94
C LEU A 5 11.51 -9.63 -5.14
N ILE A 6 11.80 -8.65 -6.00
CA ILE A 6 10.90 -7.54 -6.34
C ILE A 6 9.67 -8.06 -7.10
N LEU A 7 9.86 -8.93 -8.09
CA LEU A 7 8.77 -9.55 -8.86
C LEU A 7 7.82 -10.39 -8.00
N HIS A 8 8.37 -11.19 -7.08
CA HIS A 8 7.54 -11.98 -6.16
C HIS A 8 6.79 -11.11 -5.14
N PHE A 9 7.41 -10.01 -4.70
CA PHE A 9 6.81 -9.01 -3.81
C PHE A 9 5.62 -8.30 -4.49
N GLN A 10 5.81 -7.83 -5.72
CA GLN A 10 4.77 -7.18 -6.52
C GLN A 10 3.55 -8.09 -6.73
N LYS A 11 3.75 -9.37 -7.07
CA LYS A 11 2.63 -10.33 -7.20
C LYS A 11 1.84 -10.51 -5.91
N LYS A 12 2.50 -10.57 -4.75
CA LYS A 12 1.83 -10.70 -3.44
C LYS A 12 1.09 -9.43 -3.05
N LEU A 13 1.64 -8.26 -3.39
CA LEU A 13 0.97 -6.97 -3.19
C LEU A 13 -0.27 -6.85 -4.07
N GLU A 14 -0.16 -7.16 -5.36
CA GLU A 14 -1.28 -7.18 -6.30
C GLU A 14 -2.40 -8.12 -5.84
N SER A 15 -2.05 -9.34 -5.40
CA SER A 15 -3.04 -10.26 -4.80
C SER A 15 -3.70 -9.69 -3.55
N PHE A 16 -2.95 -8.96 -2.71
CA PHE A 16 -3.49 -8.31 -1.52
C PHE A 16 -4.41 -7.15 -1.86
N LEU A 17 -4.00 -6.27 -2.80
CA LEU A 17 -4.78 -5.13 -3.27
C LEU A 17 -6.14 -5.58 -3.82
N LYS A 18 -6.18 -6.72 -4.54
CA LYS A 18 -7.42 -7.36 -5.01
C LYS A 18 -8.38 -7.83 -3.89
N THR A 19 -7.93 -7.92 -2.63
CA THR A 19 -8.80 -8.24 -1.48
C THR A 19 -9.44 -7.02 -0.84
N LEU A 20 -9.07 -5.81 -1.28
CA LEU A 20 -9.67 -4.56 -0.86
C LEU A 20 -10.83 -4.20 -1.79
N SER A 21 -11.74 -3.34 -1.33
CA SER A 21 -12.71 -2.75 -2.27
C SER A 21 -11.97 -1.90 -3.31
N PRO A 22 -12.51 -1.70 -4.53
CA PRO A 22 -11.85 -0.90 -5.57
C PRO A 22 -11.45 0.51 -5.11
N ARG A 23 -12.26 1.11 -4.21
CA ARG A 23 -11.98 2.42 -3.63
C ARG A 23 -10.81 2.38 -2.63
N GLU A 24 -10.79 1.39 -1.74
CA GLU A 24 -9.69 1.19 -0.78
C GLU A 24 -8.38 0.82 -1.48
N GLU A 25 -8.44 -0.04 -2.49
CA GLU A 25 -7.28 -0.36 -3.33
C GLU A 25 -6.67 0.91 -3.92
N LYS A 26 -7.49 1.78 -4.53
CA LYS A 26 -7.00 3.01 -5.16
C LYS A 26 -6.42 3.99 -4.13
N ILE A 27 -7.03 4.09 -2.94
CA ILE A 27 -6.50 4.86 -1.80
C ILE A 27 -5.12 4.34 -1.39
N ILE A 28 -4.95 3.02 -1.26
CA ILE A 28 -3.68 2.39 -0.89
C ILE A 28 -2.63 2.56 -2.00
N ARG A 29 -3.00 2.38 -3.28
CA ARG A 29 -2.07 2.59 -4.40
C ARG A 29 -1.52 4.02 -4.41
N LEU A 30 -2.38 5.03 -4.27
CA LEU A 30 -1.95 6.43 -4.21
C LEU A 30 -1.12 6.73 -2.95
N ARG A 31 -1.52 6.19 -1.79
CA ARG A 31 -0.78 6.41 -0.54
C ARG A 31 0.65 5.87 -0.57
N PHE A 32 0.87 4.74 -1.24
CA PHE A 32 2.17 4.06 -1.31
C PHE A 32 2.88 4.25 -2.66
N GLY A 33 2.34 5.04 -3.59
CA GLY A 33 2.93 5.27 -4.92
C GLY A 33 2.97 4.02 -5.82
N ILE A 34 2.03 3.08 -5.65
CA ILE A 34 2.03 1.81 -6.39
C ILE A 34 1.37 2.01 -7.76
N GLY A 35 2.17 1.99 -8.82
CA GLY A 35 1.70 2.25 -10.19
C GLY A 35 1.50 3.74 -10.48
N GLU A 36 1.95 4.60 -9.57
CA GLU A 36 1.92 6.07 -9.69
C GLU A 36 3.36 6.59 -9.68
N ARG A 37 3.56 7.84 -10.13
CA ARG A 37 4.90 8.45 -10.15
C ARG A 37 5.45 8.75 -8.75
N GLU A 38 4.56 9.03 -7.81
CA GLU A 38 4.89 9.40 -6.43
C GLU A 38 3.81 8.97 -5.43
N ALA A 39 4.15 8.97 -4.15
CA ALA A 39 3.23 8.68 -3.06
C ALA A 39 2.54 9.97 -2.58
N TYR A 40 1.22 9.91 -2.40
CA TYR A 40 0.41 11.03 -1.90
C TYR A 40 0.23 10.97 -0.40
N THR A 41 0.25 12.11 0.29
CA THR A 41 -0.03 12.24 1.73
C THR A 41 -1.47 11.82 2.07
N LEU A 42 -1.73 11.53 3.36
CA LEU A 42 -3.08 11.22 3.86
C LEU A 42 -4.10 12.31 3.51
N GLU A 43 -3.66 13.56 3.49
CA GLU A 43 -4.50 14.73 3.25
C GLU A 43 -4.83 14.89 1.76
N GLU A 44 -3.84 14.75 0.88
CA GLU A 44 -4.06 14.77 -0.57
C GLU A 44 -4.96 13.62 -1.03
N VAL A 45 -4.75 12.42 -0.49
CA VAL A 45 -5.64 11.28 -0.75
C VAL A 45 -7.04 11.55 -0.18
N GLY A 46 -7.15 12.13 1.03
CA GLY A 46 -8.43 12.51 1.60
C GLY A 46 -9.22 13.45 0.69
N ASN A 47 -8.58 14.53 0.25
CA ASN A 47 -9.15 15.51 -0.66
C ASN A 47 -9.58 14.88 -1.99
N LYS A 48 -8.75 14.01 -2.59
CA LYS A 48 -9.04 13.36 -3.88
C LYS A 48 -10.23 12.40 -3.84
N PHE A 49 -10.48 11.77 -2.68
CA PHE A 49 -11.55 10.80 -2.51
C PHE A 49 -12.75 11.33 -1.74
N GLY A 50 -12.78 12.62 -1.38
CA GLY A 50 -13.85 13.22 -0.58
C GLY A 50 -14.02 12.54 0.78
N VAL A 51 -12.91 12.17 1.42
CA VAL A 51 -12.90 11.54 2.75
C VAL A 51 -11.95 12.27 3.67
N THR A 52 -12.17 12.14 4.98
CA THR A 52 -11.28 12.75 5.97
C THR A 52 -9.91 12.07 5.97
N LYS A 53 -8.88 12.82 6.38
CA LYS A 53 -7.53 12.31 6.64
C LYS A 53 -7.54 11.07 7.54
N GLU A 54 -8.38 11.09 8.58
CA GLU A 54 -8.51 9.96 9.51
C GLU A 54 -9.09 8.72 8.84
N ARG A 55 -10.04 8.87 7.89
CA ARG A 55 -10.56 7.74 7.13
C ARG A 55 -9.47 7.07 6.29
N VAL A 56 -8.59 7.87 5.67
CA VAL A 56 -7.43 7.34 4.92
C VAL A 56 -6.49 6.59 5.87
N ARG A 57 -6.21 7.15 7.05
CA ARG A 57 -5.36 6.51 8.07
C ARG A 57 -5.94 5.18 8.56
N GLN A 58 -7.25 5.08 8.73
CA GLN A 58 -7.94 3.85 9.09
C GLN A 58 -7.79 2.77 8.01
N ILE A 59 -8.00 3.14 6.74
CA ILE A 59 -7.84 2.23 5.60
C ILE A 59 -6.38 1.74 5.52
N GLU A 60 -5.41 2.64 5.68
CA GLU A 60 -3.99 2.30 5.74
C GLU A 60 -3.68 1.31 6.87
N SER A 61 -4.15 1.59 8.09
CA SER A 61 -3.95 0.72 9.25
C SER A 61 -4.58 -0.66 9.03
N MET A 62 -5.76 -0.72 8.42
CA MET A 62 -6.46 -1.97 8.11
C MET A 62 -5.71 -2.77 7.05
N ALA A 63 -5.19 -2.11 6.01
CA ALA A 63 -4.37 -2.73 4.98
C ALA A 63 -3.04 -3.26 5.56
N LEU A 64 -2.36 -2.47 6.37
CA LEU A 64 -1.13 -2.87 7.07
C LEU A 64 -1.39 -4.04 8.02
N ARG A 65 -2.52 -4.09 8.72
CA ARG A 65 -2.88 -5.23 9.57
C ARG A 65 -3.03 -6.52 8.76
N LYS A 66 -3.69 -6.46 7.60
CA LYS A 66 -3.80 -7.60 6.67
C LYS A 66 -2.43 -8.01 6.08
N LEU A 67 -1.53 -7.05 5.88
CA LEU A 67 -0.16 -7.29 5.42
C LEU A 67 0.80 -7.80 6.52
N LYS A 68 0.55 -7.47 7.80
CA LYS A 68 1.34 -7.90 8.98
C LYS A 68 1.05 -9.33 9.44
N HIS A 69 0.23 -10.10 8.72
CA HIS A 69 0.12 -11.54 8.99
C HIS A 69 1.53 -12.18 8.91
N PRO A 70 1.95 -13.05 9.85
CA PRO A 70 3.33 -13.54 9.99
C PRO A 70 3.97 -14.06 8.68
N ASN A 71 3.15 -14.61 7.77
CA ASN A 71 3.56 -15.05 6.43
C ASN A 71 3.98 -13.92 5.44
N ARG A 72 3.76 -12.64 5.77
CA ARG A 72 3.90 -11.49 4.85
C ARG A 72 4.73 -10.31 5.42
N ILE A 73 5.11 -10.34 6.71
CA ILE A 73 5.92 -9.31 7.40
C ILE A 73 7.29 -9.07 6.74
N LYS A 74 7.90 -10.10 6.15
CA LYS A 74 9.26 -10.03 5.56
C LYS A 74 9.34 -9.15 4.31
N LEU A 75 8.21 -8.99 3.61
CA LEU A 75 8.11 -8.19 2.38
C LEU A 75 8.21 -6.69 2.72
N LEU A 76 7.39 -6.21 3.67
CA LEU A 76 7.09 -4.79 3.87
C LEU A 76 8.29 -3.97 4.41
N LYS A 77 9.14 -4.62 5.23
CA LYS A 77 10.36 -4.00 5.76
C LYS A 77 11.37 -3.62 4.67
N ASN A 78 11.44 -4.37 3.57
CA ASN A 78 12.40 -4.08 2.51
C ASN A 78 11.98 -2.86 1.67
N PHE A 79 10.69 -2.63 1.47
CA PHE A 79 10.21 -1.52 0.63
C PHE A 79 10.32 -0.16 1.33
N LEU A 80 10.08 -0.11 2.65
CA LEU A 80 10.23 1.12 3.44
C LEU A 80 11.69 1.59 3.58
N ILE A 81 12.67 0.73 3.31
CA ILE A 81 14.11 1.03 3.45
C ILE A 81 14.75 1.47 2.12
N TYR A 82 14.13 1.21 0.97
CA TYR A 82 14.65 1.61 -0.35
C TYR A 82 14.05 2.90 -0.92
N GLY A 83 13.32 3.66 -0.09
CA GLY A 83 12.74 4.96 -0.46
C GLY A 83 13.55 6.17 0.02
N SER A 84 14.87 6.01 0.22
CA SER A 84 15.81 7.08 0.60
C SER A 84 16.86 7.29 -0.47
#